data_AF-A0A016QNG6-F1
#
_entry.id   AF-A0A016QNG6-F1
#
_cell.length_a   1.000
_cell.length_b   1.000
_cell.length_c   1.000
_cell.angle_alpha   90.00
_cell.angle_beta   90.00
_cell.angle_gamma   90.00
#
_symmetry.space_group_name_H-M   'P 1'
#
loop_
_entity.id
_entity.type
_entity.pdbx_description
1 polymer ?
#
loop_
_entity_poly.entity_id
_entity_poly.type
_entity_poly.pdbx_seq_one_letter_code
_entity_poly.pdbx_strand_id
1 'polypeptide(L)'
;MVEVRGAWYGEVGDPGRSFAGQVTASDLPEVRVGESVIVLYRVAPGRTPGAGQHGSYTLNAGGRTLPLMGFTCHDTGMTGQEGNDDTAEATWQALILPG
;
A
#
# COMPACT_ATOMS: atom_id res chain seq x y z
N MET A 1 -10.49 -1.89 -7.94
CA MET A 1 -9.79 -1.64 -6.65
C MET A 1 -9.38 -2.98 -6.05
N VAL A 2 -8.44 -3.01 -5.11
CA VAL A 2 -8.08 -4.22 -4.34
C VAL A 2 -8.04 -3.87 -2.85
N GLU A 3 -8.71 -4.66 -2.01
CA GLU A 3 -8.59 -4.59 -0.55
C GLU A 3 -7.67 -5.69 -0.04
N VAL A 4 -6.80 -5.33 0.89
CA VAL A 4 -5.81 -6.23 1.47
C VAL A 4 -5.79 -6.09 2.99
N ARG A 5 -5.54 -7.19 3.69
CA ARG A 5 -5.31 -7.18 5.14
C ARG A 5 -3.88 -7.54 5.45
N GLY A 6 -3.21 -6.73 6.27
CA GLY A 6 -1.81 -6.91 6.59
C GLY A 6 -1.21 -5.71 7.30
N ALA A 7 0.11 -5.68 7.39
CA ALA A 7 0.87 -4.68 8.13
C ALA A 7 2.09 -4.18 7.36
N TRP A 8 2.55 -2.99 7.72
CA TRP A 8 3.81 -2.45 7.25
C TRP A 8 4.99 -2.97 8.07
N TYR A 9 6.10 -3.17 7.38
CA TYR A 9 7.39 -3.58 7.90
C TYR A 9 8.45 -2.56 7.46
N GLY A 10 9.23 -2.08 8.42
CA GLY A 10 10.19 -0.99 8.24
C GLY A 10 9.68 0.35 8.75
N GLU A 11 10.59 1.31 8.91
CA GLU A 11 10.29 2.62 9.47
C GLU A 11 9.47 3.49 8.50
N VAL A 12 8.62 4.35 9.05
CA VAL A 12 7.84 5.32 8.28
C VAL A 12 8.82 6.25 7.54
N GLY A 13 8.68 6.33 6.21
CA GLY A 13 9.54 7.15 5.36
C GLY A 13 10.80 6.43 4.83
N ASP A 14 11.04 5.17 5.23
CA ASP A 14 12.10 4.35 4.64
C ASP A 14 11.76 4.01 3.16
N PRO A 15 12.64 4.31 2.19
CA PRO A 15 12.47 3.93 0.78
C PRO A 15 12.41 2.42 0.50
N GLY A 16 12.77 1.59 1.48
CA GLY A 16 12.69 0.13 1.43
C GLY A 16 11.49 -0.45 2.20
N ARG A 17 10.60 0.41 2.72
CA ARG A 17 9.44 -0.03 3.49
C ARG A 17 8.50 -0.90 2.65
N SER A 18 8.01 -1.98 3.26
CA SER A 18 7.15 -2.94 2.60
C SER A 18 5.92 -3.28 3.44
N PHE A 19 4.79 -3.41 2.78
CA PHE A 19 3.58 -3.98 3.36
C PHE A 19 3.51 -5.46 2.97
N ALA A 20 3.17 -6.34 3.90
CA ALA A 20 2.86 -7.73 3.59
C ALA A 20 1.47 -8.08 4.12
N GLY A 21 0.70 -8.79 3.29
CA GLY A 21 -0.68 -9.13 3.62
C GLY A 21 -1.31 -10.11 2.64
N GLN A 22 -2.63 -10.17 2.66
CA GLN A 22 -3.43 -10.99 1.74
C GLN A 22 -4.60 -10.20 1.17
N VAL A 23 -5.00 -10.52 -0.07
CA VAL A 23 -6.19 -9.95 -0.71
C VAL A 23 -7.45 -10.41 0.01
N THR A 24 -8.28 -9.48 0.46
CA THR A 24 -9.59 -9.75 1.04
C THR A 24 -10.73 -9.48 0.08
N ALA A 25 -10.56 -8.52 -0.84
CA ALA A 25 -11.49 -8.24 -1.92
C ALA A 25 -10.75 -7.70 -3.15
N SER A 26 -11.27 -7.93 -4.35
CA SER A 26 -10.67 -7.44 -5.59
C SER A 26 -11.73 -7.28 -6.67
N ASP A 27 -11.72 -6.14 -7.36
CA ASP A 27 -12.49 -5.92 -8.59
C ASP A 27 -11.71 -6.34 -9.85
N LEU A 28 -10.42 -6.68 -9.70
CA LEU A 28 -9.59 -7.14 -10.80
C LEU A 28 -9.74 -8.67 -10.96
N PRO A 29 -10.18 -9.18 -12.12
CA PRO A 29 -10.34 -10.62 -12.33
C PRO A 29 -9.04 -11.41 -12.21
N GLU A 30 -7.89 -10.73 -12.38
CA GLU A 30 -6.58 -11.32 -12.24
C GLU A 30 -6.02 -11.42 -10.82
N VAL A 31 -6.61 -10.71 -9.85
CA VAL A 31 -6.16 -10.70 -8.46
C VAL A 31 -7.21 -11.42 -7.63
N ARG A 32 -6.82 -12.54 -7.03
CA ARG A 32 -7.76 -13.43 -6.33
C ARG A 32 -7.75 -13.17 -4.83
N VAL A 33 -8.92 -13.28 -4.22
CA VAL A 33 -9.05 -13.29 -2.76
C VAL A 33 -8.22 -14.45 -2.18
N GLY A 34 -7.48 -14.17 -1.10
CA GLY A 34 -6.54 -15.08 -0.46
C GLY A 34 -5.13 -15.06 -1.04
N GLU A 35 -4.86 -14.34 -2.13
CA GLU A 35 -3.49 -14.20 -2.63
C GLU A 35 -2.64 -13.38 -1.68
N SER A 36 -1.41 -13.84 -1.44
CA SER A 36 -0.41 -13.07 -0.73
C SER A 36 0.00 -11.85 -1.55
N VAL A 37 0.16 -10.73 -0.86
CA VAL A 37 0.54 -9.45 -1.48
C VAL A 37 1.73 -8.82 -0.80
N ILE A 38 2.52 -8.08 -1.60
CA ILE A 38 3.55 -7.19 -1.09
C ILE A 38 3.35 -5.81 -1.72
N VAL A 39 3.19 -4.76 -0.91
CA VAL A 39 3.23 -3.37 -1.41
C VAL A 39 4.58 -2.77 -1.09
N LEU A 40 5.27 -2.25 -2.10
CA LEU A 40 6.54 -1.55 -1.92
C LEU A 40 6.33 -0.05 -2.08
N TYR A 41 6.83 0.72 -1.12
CA TYR A 41 6.96 2.16 -1.25
C TYR A 41 8.29 2.49 -1.94
N ARG A 42 8.27 3.31 -2.99
CA ARG A 42 9.49 3.82 -3.63
C ARG A 42 9.48 5.34 -3.64
N VAL A 43 10.50 5.93 -3.04
CA VAL A 43 10.78 7.37 -3.17
C VAL A 43 11.39 7.60 -4.55
N ALA A 44 10.84 8.54 -5.32
CA ALA A 44 11.39 8.88 -6.63
C ALA A 44 12.84 9.41 -6.47
N PRO A 45 13.84 8.83 -7.15
CA PRO A 45 15.21 9.33 -7.09
C PRO A 45 15.31 10.58 -7.96
N GLY A 46 15.02 11.74 -7.37
CA GLY A 46 15.09 13.04 -8.05
C GLY A 46 15.10 14.21 -7.08
N ARG A 47 16.25 14.87 -6.94
CA ARG A 47 16.45 16.08 -6.14
C ARG A 47 15.66 17.26 -6.72
N THR A 48 14.58 17.71 -6.07
CA THR A 48 14.08 19.10 -6.17
C THR A 48 13.25 19.50 -4.93
N PRO A 49 13.41 20.73 -4.39
CA PRO A 49 12.65 21.22 -3.24
C PRO A 49 11.24 21.62 -3.68
N GLY A 50 10.28 20.71 -3.54
CA GLY A 50 8.87 21.00 -3.71
C GLY A 50 8.06 20.06 -2.84
N ALA A 51 7.37 20.62 -1.84
CA ALA A 51 6.44 19.88 -1.00
C ALA A 51 5.32 19.32 -1.90
N GLY A 52 5.36 18.01 -2.21
CA GLY A 52 4.28 17.39 -2.97
C GLY A 52 4.60 16.14 -3.78
N GLN A 53 5.85 15.68 -3.90
CA GLN A 53 6.08 14.35 -4.49
C GLN A 53 5.86 13.25 -3.44
N HIS A 54 4.60 12.81 -3.37
CA HIS A 54 4.21 11.57 -2.71
C HIS A 54 4.92 10.40 -3.44
N GLY A 55 5.71 9.60 -2.72
CA GLY A 55 6.36 8.42 -3.28
C GLY A 55 5.35 7.47 -3.94
N SER A 56 5.82 6.61 -4.83
CA SER A 56 4.97 5.67 -5.55
C SER A 56 4.82 4.35 -4.80
N TYR A 57 3.66 3.73 -4.95
CA TYR A 57 3.41 2.40 -4.39
C TYR A 57 3.26 1.38 -5.54
N THR A 58 3.79 0.18 -5.33
CA THR A 58 3.62 -0.95 -6.26
C THR A 58 3.11 -2.16 -5.51
N LEU A 59 1.98 -2.72 -5.95
CA LEU A 59 1.39 -3.93 -5.42
C LEU A 59 1.90 -5.13 -6.21
N ASN A 60 2.45 -6.12 -5.53
CA ASN A 60 2.78 -7.41 -6.09
C ASN A 60 1.75 -8.44 -5.62
N ALA A 61 0.93 -8.96 -6.52
CA ALA A 61 -0.12 -9.95 -6.25
C ALA A 61 -0.18 -10.96 -7.40
N GLY A 62 -0.26 -12.26 -7.10
CA GLY A 62 -0.39 -13.30 -8.13
C GLY A 62 0.74 -13.30 -9.17
N GLY A 63 1.95 -12.89 -8.80
CA GLY A 63 3.10 -12.76 -9.71
C GLY A 63 3.06 -11.54 -10.64
N ARG A 64 2.10 -10.62 -10.44
CA ARG A 64 1.96 -9.38 -11.20
C ARG A 64 2.40 -8.19 -10.36
N THR A 65 2.95 -7.18 -11.01
CA THR A 65 3.27 -5.89 -10.40
C THR A 65 2.30 -4.85 -10.93
N LEU A 66 1.50 -4.26 -10.06
CA LEU A 66 0.50 -3.26 -10.36
C LEU A 66 0.92 -1.92 -9.73
N PRO A 67 1.14 -0.85 -10.52
CA PRO A 67 1.37 0.48 -9.97
C PRO A 67 0.08 0.97 -9.28
N LEU A 68 0.24 1.60 -8.11
CA LEU A 68 -0.88 2.16 -7.38
C LEU A 68 -0.89 3.68 -7.50
N MET A 69 -2.10 4.22 -7.69
CA MET A 69 -2.39 5.64 -7.51
C MET A 69 -2.41 6.02 -6.02
N GLY A 70 -2.84 5.10 -5.15
CA GLY A 70 -2.92 5.32 -3.72
C GLY A 70 -3.02 4.03 -2.91
N PHE A 71 -2.53 4.07 -1.68
CA PHE A 71 -2.61 2.98 -0.72
C PHE A 71 -2.95 3.54 0.66
N THR A 72 -4.17 3.30 1.13
CA THR A 72 -4.73 3.95 2.32
C THR A 72 -5.32 2.93 3.28
N CYS A 73 -5.14 3.12 4.58
CA CYS A 73 -5.76 2.28 5.60
C CYS A 73 -7.26 2.58 5.68
N HIS A 74 -8.11 1.56 5.64
CA HIS A 74 -9.56 1.65 5.78
C HIS A 74 -9.96 1.73 7.27
N ASP A 75 -9.21 1.08 8.15
CA ASP A 75 -9.52 0.98 9.59
C ASP A 75 -9.15 2.24 10.41
N THR A 76 -8.68 3.32 9.79
CA THR A 76 -8.30 4.60 10.46
C THR A 76 -9.47 5.41 11.02
N GLY A 77 -10.63 4.79 11.25
CA GLY A 77 -11.84 5.41 11.78
C GLY A 77 -11.86 5.60 13.32
N MET A 78 -10.89 5.09 14.07
CA MET A 78 -10.84 5.33 15.52
C MET A 78 -9.66 6.21 15.92
N THR A 79 -10.02 7.42 16.34
CA THR A 79 -9.30 8.33 17.26
C THR A 79 -8.02 8.99 16.75
N GLY A 80 -8.13 10.25 16.33
CA GLY A 80 -7.55 11.41 17.04
C GLY A 80 -6.09 11.41 17.55
N GLN A 81 -5.23 10.50 17.11
CA GLN A 81 -3.80 10.49 17.43
C GLN A 81 -3.01 10.56 16.12
N GLU A 82 -2.17 11.60 16.00
CA GLU A 82 -1.08 11.63 15.03
C GLU A 82 -0.22 10.38 15.25
N GLY A 83 -0.22 9.48 14.26
CA GLY A 83 0.54 8.23 14.29
C GLY A 83 -0.38 7.01 14.24
N ASN A 84 -0.85 6.65 13.04
CA ASN A 84 -1.41 5.34 12.79
C ASN A 84 -0.29 4.31 13.03
N ASP A 85 -0.44 3.41 14.01
CA ASP A 85 0.44 2.24 14.15
C ASP A 85 0.13 1.28 12.99
N ASP A 86 0.82 1.53 11.89
CA ASP A 86 0.69 0.80 10.65
C ASP A 86 1.51 -0.49 10.64
N THR A 87 2.18 -0.82 11.76
CA THR A 87 2.82 -2.12 12.00
C THR A 87 1.84 -3.17 12.54
N ALA A 88 0.65 -2.74 12.98
CA ALA A 88 -0.45 -3.63 13.29
C ALA A 88 -1.19 -4.07 12.01
N GLU A 89 -1.73 -5.29 12.01
CA GLU A 89 -2.58 -5.74 10.91
C GLU A 89 -3.87 -4.92 10.83
N ALA A 90 -4.08 -4.30 9.67
CA ALA A 90 -5.30 -3.55 9.36
C ALA A 90 -5.75 -3.84 7.93
N THR A 91 -6.94 -3.37 7.59
CA THR A 91 -7.49 -3.40 6.24
C THR A 91 -7.01 -2.16 5.48
N TRP A 92 -6.45 -2.38 4.30
CA TRP A 92 -5.92 -1.34 3.43
C TRP A 92 -6.54 -1.44 2.05
N GLN A 93 -6.78 -0.28 1.45
CA GLN A 93 -7.32 -0.13 0.11
C GLN A 93 -6.18 0.27 -0.85
N ALA A 94 -5.99 -0.55 -1.88
CA ALA A 94 -5.09 -0.30 -2.99
C ALA A 94 -5.87 0.19 -4.22
N LEU A 95 -5.64 1.45 -4.57
CA LEU A 95 -6.16 2.07 -5.79
C LEU A 95 -5.14 1.89 -6.90
N ILE A 96 -5.47 1.06 -7.88
CA ILE A 96 -4.60 0.78 -9.03
C ILE A 96 -4.55 2.01 -9.93
N LEU A 97 -3.35 2.37 -10.40
CA LEU A 97 -3.20 3.41 -11.41
C LEU A 97 -3.78 2.89 -12.74
N PRO A 98 -4.73 3.60 -13.37
CA PRO A 98 -5.24 3.21 -14.67
C PRO A 98 -4.10 3.24 -15.70
N GLY A 99 -3.97 2.18 -16.48
CA GLY A 99 -3.08 2.09 -17.64
C GLY A 99 -3.74 2.58 -18.92
#